data_AF-A0A7R9MIH4-F1
#
_entry.id   AF-A0A7R9MIH4-F1
#
_cell.length_a   1.000
_cell.length_b   1.000
_cell.length_c   1.000
_cell.angle_alpha   90.00
_cell.angle_beta   90.00
_cell.angle_gamma   90.00
#
_symmetry.space_group_name_H-M   'P 1'
#
loop_
_entity.id
_entity.type
_entity.pdbx_description
1 polymer ?
#
loop_
_entity_poly.entity_id
_entity_poly.type
_entity_poly.pdbx_seq_one_letter_code
_entity_poly.pdbx_strand_id
1 'polypeptide(L)'
;MEQIVSVWYEQGIVDNIQRHKLLFIETQDSHETSLALYNYVKACENGRGAVLLSVARGKVSEGIDFDHHLGRCVIMFGIPYVFTQSRILKARLEYLRDQFQIRENDFLTFDAMRHTAQCMGRAIRGKTDYGIMCFADKRFSRSDKLKKLPKWIQEYLKDSVLNLSIEEAVQISKRFLKQMAQPFTREDQLGISLLTLDQINDEEMQKKIMSRIQSA
;
A
#
# COMPACT_ATOMS: atom_id res chain seq x y z
N MET A 1 -5.02 10.02 14.95
CA MET A 1 -5.09 8.58 15.25
C MET A 1 -5.68 8.36 16.65
N GLU A 2 -5.08 8.95 17.69
CA GLU A 2 -5.53 8.85 19.09
C GLU A 2 -7.03 9.08 19.28
N GLN A 3 -7.58 10.18 18.76
CA GLN A 3 -9.02 10.47 18.84
C GLN A 3 -9.90 9.36 18.24
N ILE A 4 -9.50 8.81 17.09
CA ILE A 4 -10.26 7.75 16.42
C ILE A 4 -10.23 6.47 17.25
N VAL A 5 -9.06 6.12 17.79
CA VAL A 5 -8.90 4.93 18.63
C VAL A 5 -9.69 5.07 19.92
N SER A 6 -9.72 6.26 20.55
CA SER A 6 -10.56 6.54 21.73
C SER A 6 -12.04 6.30 21.43
N VAL A 7 -12.54 6.85 20.32
CA VAL A 7 -13.94 6.66 19.89
C VAL A 7 -14.23 5.19 19.59
N TRP A 8 -13.31 4.48 18.94
CA TRP A 8 -13.47 3.04 18.68
C TRP A 8 -13.48 2.20 19.96
N TYR A 9 -12.75 2.64 20.99
CA TYR A 9 -12.75 1.99 22.29
C TYR A 9 -14.09 2.22 23.00
N GLU A 10 -14.58 3.46 23.04
CA GLU A 10 -15.89 3.81 23.62
C GLU A 10 -17.05 3.10 22.93
N GLN A 11 -16.96 2.87 21.62
CA GLN A 11 -17.97 2.16 20.83
C GLN A 11 -17.84 0.62 20.91
N GLY A 12 -16.85 0.07 21.61
CA GLY A 12 -16.60 -1.37 21.70
C GLY A 12 -16.09 -2.01 20.39
N ILE A 13 -15.65 -1.20 19.42
CA ILE A 13 -15.10 -1.67 18.14
C ILE A 13 -13.73 -2.32 18.37
N VAL A 14 -12.91 -1.73 19.26
CA VAL A 14 -11.58 -2.27 19.59
C VAL A 14 -11.68 -3.68 20.14
N ASP A 15 -12.64 -3.95 21.04
CA ASP A 15 -12.86 -5.28 21.61
C ASP A 15 -13.21 -6.31 20.54
N ASN A 16 -14.04 -5.93 19.57
CA ASN A 16 -14.41 -6.79 18.44
C ASN A 16 -13.21 -7.11 17.53
N ILE A 17 -12.31 -6.14 17.33
CA ILE A 17 -11.06 -6.36 16.59
C ILE A 17 -10.15 -7.30 17.39
N GLN A 18 -9.97 -7.06 18.70
CA GLN A 18 -9.10 -7.84 19.58
C GLN A 18 -9.52 -9.31 19.74
N ARG A 19 -10.83 -9.60 19.60
CA ARG A 19 -11.34 -10.99 19.52
C ARG A 19 -10.77 -11.77 18.33
N HIS A 20 -10.43 -11.08 17.23
CA HIS A 20 -9.93 -11.72 16.01
C HIS A 20 -8.42 -11.60 15.85
N LYS A 21 -7.83 -10.43 16.16
CA LYS A 21 -6.39 -10.15 15.97
C LYS A 21 -5.87 -9.22 17.06
N LEU A 22 -4.60 -9.37 17.43
CA LEU A 22 -3.97 -8.44 18.37
C LEU A 22 -3.77 -7.07 17.71
N LEU A 23 -4.04 -6.00 18.46
CA LEU A 23 -3.91 -4.63 17.99
C LEU A 23 -2.62 -4.02 18.52
N PHE A 24 -1.80 -3.49 17.62
CA PHE A 24 -0.59 -2.74 17.92
C PHE A 24 -0.70 -1.34 17.31
N ILE A 25 -0.24 -0.33 18.02
CA ILE A 25 -0.37 1.08 17.63
C ILE A 25 1.02 1.71 17.64
N GLU A 26 1.35 2.43 16.56
CA GLU A 26 2.57 3.24 16.49
C GLU A 26 2.45 4.44 17.44
N THR A 27 3.48 4.68 18.24
CA THR A 27 3.59 5.85 19.11
C THR A 27 4.72 6.77 18.62
N GLN A 28 4.83 7.97 19.19
CA GLN A 28 5.92 8.89 18.82
C GLN A 28 7.28 8.41 19.32
N ASP A 29 7.28 7.64 20.42
CA ASP A 29 8.48 7.02 20.98
C ASP A 29 8.97 5.87 20.07
N SER A 30 10.25 5.95 19.70
CA SER A 30 10.93 4.91 18.94
C SER A 30 10.99 3.58 19.69
N HIS A 31 11.22 3.59 21.01
CA HIS A 31 11.43 2.36 21.75
C HIS A 31 10.14 1.55 21.87
N GLU A 32 9.04 2.23 22.21
CA GLU A 32 7.70 1.64 22.20
C GLU A 32 7.31 1.13 20.81
N THR A 33 7.59 1.91 19.76
CA THR A 33 7.28 1.50 18.38
C THR A 33 8.06 0.25 17.97
N SER A 34 9.34 0.16 18.33
CA SER A 34 10.15 -1.05 18.09
C SER A 34 9.60 -2.26 18.85
N LEU A 35 9.15 -2.09 20.09
CA LEU A 35 8.52 -3.16 20.87
C LEU A 35 7.17 -3.59 20.28
N ALA A 36 6.35 -2.63 19.85
CA ALA A 36 5.07 -2.90 19.18
C ALA A 36 5.28 -3.68 17.88
N LEU A 37 6.28 -3.30 17.08
CA LEU A 37 6.63 -4.02 15.85
C LEU A 37 7.12 -5.43 16.14
N TYR A 38 8.02 -5.60 17.12
CA TYR A 38 8.51 -6.91 17.52
C TYR A 38 7.36 -7.85 17.92
N ASN A 39 6.43 -7.36 18.74
CA ASN A 39 5.27 -8.14 19.16
C ASN A 39 4.27 -8.37 18.02
N TYR A 40 4.14 -7.44 17.07
CA TYR A 40 3.35 -7.63 15.85
C TYR A 40 3.86 -8.81 15.03
N VAL A 41 5.17 -8.87 14.77
CA VAL A 41 5.80 -9.98 14.01
C VAL A 41 5.59 -11.30 14.76
N LYS A 42 5.90 -11.32 16.06
CA LYS A 42 5.71 -12.50 16.90
C LYS A 42 4.25 -13.00 16.92
N ALA A 43 3.27 -12.10 16.93
CA ALA A 43 1.86 -12.47 16.90
C ALA A 43 1.42 -13.02 15.54
N CYS A 44 2.01 -12.53 14.44
CA CYS A 44 1.80 -13.06 13.09
C CYS A 44 2.39 -14.48 12.94
N GLU A 45 3.58 -14.73 13.47
CA GLU A 45 4.26 -16.03 13.40
C GLU A 45 3.58 -17.09 14.28
N ASN A 46 3.03 -16.70 15.43
CA ASN A 46 2.33 -17.61 16.34
C ASN A 46 0.87 -17.93 15.94
N GLY A 47 0.43 -17.54 14.73
CA GLY A 47 -0.86 -17.93 14.17
C GLY A 47 -2.09 -17.16 14.66
N ARG A 48 -1.99 -16.33 15.71
CA ARG A 48 -3.09 -15.47 16.16
C ARG A 48 -3.36 -14.32 15.16
N GLY A 49 -2.30 -13.80 14.56
CA GLY A 49 -2.35 -12.66 13.65
C GLY A 49 -2.49 -11.33 14.39
N ALA A 50 -2.11 -10.27 13.69
CA ALA A 50 -2.03 -8.93 14.26
C ALA A 50 -2.48 -7.85 13.28
N VAL A 51 -2.88 -6.71 13.83
CA VAL A 51 -3.19 -5.46 13.14
C VAL A 51 -2.25 -4.40 13.69
N LEU A 52 -1.53 -3.72 12.79
CA LEU A 52 -0.67 -2.60 13.13
C LEU A 52 -1.31 -1.30 12.61
N LEU A 53 -1.65 -0.40 13.52
CA LEU A 53 -2.12 0.94 13.19
C LEU A 53 -0.92 1.89 13.18
N SER A 54 -0.54 2.36 12.00
CA SER A 54 0.59 3.26 11.79
C SER A 54 0.18 4.54 11.07
N VAL A 55 1.01 5.58 11.17
CA VAL A 55 0.80 6.85 10.47
C VAL A 55 1.54 6.81 9.13
N ALA A 56 0.90 7.19 8.03
CA ALA A 56 1.46 7.12 6.67
C ALA A 56 2.67 8.04 6.39
N ARG A 57 2.98 8.95 7.32
CA ARG A 57 4.19 9.80 7.33
C ARG A 57 5.00 9.60 8.61
N GLY A 58 4.79 8.46 9.25
CA GLY A 58 5.48 8.04 10.46
C GLY A 58 6.72 7.24 10.14
N LYS A 59 7.44 6.85 11.20
CA LYS A 59 8.71 6.10 11.08
C LYS A 59 8.45 4.71 10.48
N VAL A 60 7.35 4.08 10.89
CA VAL A 60 6.97 2.73 10.42
C VAL A 60 6.74 2.71 8.91
N SER A 61 6.04 3.72 8.38
CA SER A 61 5.73 3.84 6.95
C SER A 61 6.92 4.17 6.05
N GLU A 62 8.06 4.54 6.61
CA GLU A 62 9.28 4.91 5.86
C GLU A 62 10.39 3.86 5.99
N GLY A 63 10.62 3.34 7.20
CA GLY A 63 11.81 2.54 7.48
C GLY A 63 11.61 1.02 7.56
N ILE A 64 10.36 0.52 7.64
CA ILE A 64 10.12 -0.87 8.01
C ILE A 64 9.61 -1.70 6.84
N ASP A 65 10.30 -2.81 6.61
CA ASP A 65 9.92 -3.76 5.59
C ASP A 65 8.94 -4.82 6.15
N PHE A 66 7.80 -5.02 5.47
CA PHE A 66 6.88 -6.13 5.75
C PHE A 66 7.13 -7.24 4.75
N ASP A 67 7.71 -8.33 5.24
CA ASP A 67 8.09 -9.45 4.40
C ASP A 67 7.01 -10.56 4.37
N HIS A 68 6.79 -11.14 3.19
CA HIS A 68 5.90 -12.27 2.92
C HIS A 68 4.52 -12.21 3.61
N HIS A 69 4.36 -12.90 4.74
CA HIS A 69 3.09 -13.05 5.43
C HIS A 69 2.75 -11.85 6.34
N LEU A 70 3.70 -10.95 6.56
CA LEU A 70 3.47 -9.68 7.22
C LEU A 70 2.75 -8.74 6.26
N GLY A 71 1.72 -8.03 6.73
CA GLY A 71 1.05 -7.03 5.91
C GLY A 71 0.26 -7.55 4.69
N ARG A 72 -0.30 -8.78 4.75
CA ARG A 72 -1.16 -9.36 3.68
C ARG A 72 -2.33 -8.47 3.23
N CYS A 73 -2.77 -7.55 4.08
CA CYS A 73 -3.71 -6.51 3.71
C CYS A 73 -3.23 -5.18 4.29
N VAL A 74 -3.00 -4.20 3.42
CA VAL A 74 -2.68 -2.82 3.80
C VAL A 74 -3.89 -1.95 3.47
N ILE A 75 -4.38 -1.23 4.47
CA ILE A 75 -5.54 -0.35 4.35
C ILE A 75 -5.07 1.08 4.54
N MET A 76 -5.19 1.89 3.50
CA MET A 76 -4.95 3.33 3.58
C MET A 76 -6.24 4.04 3.97
N PHE A 77 -6.32 4.51 5.21
CA PHE A 77 -7.43 5.34 5.68
C PHE A 77 -7.23 6.80 5.28
N GLY A 78 -8.04 7.27 4.35
CA GLY A 78 -7.95 8.65 3.87
C GLY A 78 -6.75 8.91 2.96
N ILE A 79 -6.58 10.19 2.57
CA ILE A 79 -5.43 10.64 1.79
C ILE A 79 -4.46 11.38 2.71
N PRO A 80 -3.16 10.99 2.77
CA PRO A 80 -2.19 11.55 3.71
C PRO A 80 -1.68 12.93 3.25
N TYR A 81 -2.54 13.94 3.32
CA TYR A 81 -2.15 15.32 3.06
C TYR A 81 -1.25 15.88 4.17
N VAL A 82 -0.30 16.73 3.77
CA VAL A 82 0.45 17.58 4.71
C VAL A 82 -0.43 18.67 5.29
N PHE A 83 -0.06 19.17 6.46
CA PHE A 83 -0.72 20.32 7.08
C PHE A 83 -0.55 21.59 6.23
N THR A 84 -1.64 22.02 5.59
CA THR A 84 -1.63 23.10 4.58
C THR A 84 -1.41 24.50 5.15
N GLN A 85 -1.61 24.70 6.46
CA GLN A 85 -1.45 26.02 7.08
C GLN A 85 0.00 26.32 7.52
N SER A 86 0.93 25.39 7.34
CA SER A 86 2.35 25.61 7.65
C SER A 86 2.95 26.71 6.78
N ARG A 87 3.66 27.66 7.40
CA ARG A 87 4.37 28.75 6.69
C ARG A 87 5.44 28.21 5.74
N ILE A 88 6.15 27.15 6.15
CA ILE A 88 7.19 26.52 5.33
C ILE A 88 6.60 25.94 4.05
N LEU A 89 5.45 25.27 4.16
CA LEU A 89 4.77 24.69 3.01
C LEU A 89 4.25 25.79 2.08
N LYS A 90 3.66 26.86 2.62
CA LYS A 90 3.19 28.00 1.81
C LYS A 90 4.34 28.65 1.01
N ALA A 91 5.46 28.94 1.66
CA ALA A 91 6.63 29.49 0.99
C ALA A 91 7.17 28.55 -0.11
N ARG A 92 7.17 27.23 0.14
CA ARG A 92 7.54 26.24 -0.87
C ARG A 92 6.57 26.21 -2.05
N LEU A 93 5.27 26.30 -1.78
CA LEU A 93 4.22 26.33 -2.81
C LEU A 93 4.33 27.59 -3.68
N GLU A 94 4.56 28.75 -3.07
CA GLU A 94 4.81 30.02 -3.78
C GLU A 94 6.05 29.91 -4.67
N TYR A 95 7.16 29.38 -4.14
CA TYR A 95 8.37 29.16 -4.94
C TYR A 95 8.14 28.22 -6.13
N LEU A 96 7.43 27.10 -5.93
CA LEU A 96 7.11 26.15 -6.99
C LEU A 96 6.19 26.75 -8.06
N ARG A 97 5.26 27.61 -7.65
CA ARG A 97 4.37 28.33 -8.56
C ARG A 97 5.14 29.35 -9.39
N ASP A 98 6.00 30.14 -8.76
CA ASP A 98 6.65 31.28 -9.41
C ASP A 98 7.83 30.83 -10.30
N GLN A 99 8.59 29.83 -9.88
CA GLN A 99 9.78 29.34 -10.63
C GLN A 99 9.46 28.22 -11.64
N PHE A 100 8.54 27.31 -11.28
CA PHE A 100 8.28 26.10 -12.08
C PHE A 100 6.86 26.04 -12.65
N GLN A 101 6.03 27.07 -12.40
CA GLN A 101 4.62 27.13 -12.85
C GLN A 101 3.79 25.93 -12.38
N ILE A 102 4.17 25.32 -11.25
CA ILE A 102 3.46 24.19 -10.67
C ILE A 102 2.31 24.71 -9.82
N ARG A 103 1.09 24.26 -10.12
CA ARG A 103 -0.09 24.60 -9.31
C ARG A 103 0.00 23.97 -7.93
N GLU A 104 -0.44 24.72 -6.92
CA GLU A 104 -0.36 24.29 -5.53
C GLU A 104 -1.08 22.95 -5.27
N ASN A 105 -2.30 22.81 -5.83
CA ASN A 105 -3.09 21.57 -5.75
C ASN A 105 -2.39 20.38 -6.42
N ASP A 106 -1.58 20.62 -7.46
CA ASP A 106 -0.88 19.55 -8.14
C ASP A 106 0.23 18.98 -7.28
N PHE A 107 1.01 19.86 -6.63
CA PHE A 107 2.04 19.47 -5.67
C PHE A 107 1.45 18.75 -4.46
N LEU A 108 0.39 19.29 -3.85
CA LEU A 108 -0.26 18.67 -2.69
C LEU A 108 -0.79 17.27 -3.00
N THR A 109 -1.41 17.11 -4.17
CA THR A 109 -1.93 15.81 -4.60
C THR A 109 -0.80 14.85 -4.95
N PHE A 110 0.25 15.34 -5.61
CA PHE A 110 1.43 14.53 -5.93
C PHE A 110 2.11 14.01 -4.66
N ASP A 111 2.38 14.88 -3.69
CA ASP A 111 3.05 14.47 -2.46
C ASP A 111 2.19 13.47 -1.66
N ALA A 112 0.87 13.69 -1.59
CA ALA A 112 -0.04 12.75 -0.95
C ALA A 112 -0.07 11.37 -1.63
N MET A 113 -0.14 11.33 -2.97
CA MET A 113 -0.14 10.07 -3.72
C MET A 113 1.22 9.36 -3.66
N ARG A 114 2.32 10.10 -3.60
CA ARG A 114 3.67 9.54 -3.39
C ARG A 114 3.77 8.79 -2.06
N HIS A 115 3.36 9.41 -0.95
CA HIS A 115 3.38 8.74 0.36
C HIS A 115 2.38 7.58 0.43
N THR A 116 1.21 7.73 -0.21
CA THR A 116 0.24 6.64 -0.32
C THR A 116 0.89 5.44 -1.01
N ALA A 117 1.42 5.63 -2.22
CA ALA A 117 2.06 4.56 -2.99
C ALA A 117 3.26 3.95 -2.25
N GLN A 118 4.04 4.76 -1.52
CA GLN A 118 5.14 4.27 -0.69
C GLN A 118 4.65 3.33 0.42
N CYS A 119 3.55 3.67 1.10
CA CYS A 119 2.96 2.80 2.12
C CYS A 119 2.37 1.52 1.51
N MET A 120 1.58 1.66 0.43
CA MET A 120 0.92 0.52 -0.21
C MET A 120 1.93 -0.45 -0.85
N GLY A 121 3.01 0.07 -1.42
CA GLY A 121 4.08 -0.72 -2.03
C GLY A 121 4.87 -1.58 -1.04
N ARG A 122 4.63 -1.46 0.27
CA ARG A 122 5.21 -2.36 1.28
C ARG A 122 4.49 -3.69 1.38
N ALA A 123 3.30 -3.82 0.81
CA ALA A 123 2.50 -5.04 0.90
C ALA A 123 2.98 -6.18 -0.02
N ILE A 124 3.85 -5.89 -0.99
CA ILE A 124 4.32 -6.87 -1.97
C ILE A 124 5.83 -6.71 -2.12
N ARG A 125 6.60 -7.79 -1.87
CA ARG A 125 8.06 -7.79 -2.00
C ARG A 125 8.63 -8.65 -3.12
N GLY A 126 7.88 -9.64 -3.57
CA GLY A 126 8.31 -10.56 -4.60
C GLY A 126 7.18 -11.02 -5.51
N LYS A 127 7.52 -11.81 -6.53
CA LYS A 127 6.53 -12.36 -7.48
C LYS A 127 5.70 -13.50 -6.90
N THR A 128 6.24 -14.18 -5.90
CA THR A 128 5.56 -15.21 -5.11
C THR A 128 4.71 -14.62 -3.99
N ASP A 129 4.83 -13.30 -3.78
CA ASP A 129 4.16 -12.60 -2.70
C ASP A 129 2.86 -11.97 -3.19
N TYR A 130 1.85 -11.96 -2.33
CA TYR A 130 0.55 -11.39 -2.64
C TYR A 130 0.00 -10.61 -1.46
N GLY A 131 -0.62 -9.48 -1.76
CA GLY A 131 -1.20 -8.61 -0.76
C GLY A 131 -2.43 -7.90 -1.31
N ILE A 132 -3.35 -7.56 -0.41
CA ILE A 132 -4.50 -6.73 -0.72
C ILE A 132 -4.18 -5.28 -0.36
N MET A 133 -4.35 -4.39 -1.33
CA MET A 133 -4.19 -2.95 -1.16
C MET A 133 -5.57 -2.28 -1.17
N CYS A 134 -6.05 -1.82 -0.01
CA CYS A 134 -7.33 -1.14 0.12
C CYS A 134 -7.15 0.37 0.27
N PHE A 135 -7.80 1.15 -0.60
CA PHE A 135 -7.84 2.61 -0.52
C PHE A 135 -9.18 3.06 0.06
N ALA A 136 -9.23 3.33 1.38
CA ALA A 136 -10.46 3.63 2.11
C ALA A 136 -10.78 5.14 2.08
N ASP A 137 -10.99 5.70 0.89
CA ASP A 137 -11.49 7.07 0.69
C ASP A 137 -12.07 7.25 -0.72
N LYS A 138 -13.30 7.80 -0.82
CA LYS A 138 -13.95 8.10 -2.10
C LYS A 138 -13.09 9.00 -3.01
N ARG A 139 -12.24 9.85 -2.44
CA ARG A 139 -11.39 10.76 -3.20
C ARG A 139 -10.37 10.05 -4.08
N PHE A 140 -9.98 8.81 -3.78
CA PHE A 140 -9.04 8.05 -4.62
C PHE A 140 -9.62 7.69 -5.99
N SER A 141 -10.95 7.61 -6.14
CA SER A 141 -11.57 7.30 -7.44
C SER A 141 -11.55 8.47 -8.43
N ARG A 142 -11.14 9.67 -8.00
CA ARG A 142 -11.01 10.81 -8.90
C ARG A 142 -9.80 10.64 -9.81
N SER A 143 -9.97 11.00 -11.09
CA SER A 143 -8.94 10.84 -12.12
C SER A 143 -7.64 11.61 -11.83
N ASP A 144 -7.71 12.76 -11.14
CA ASP A 144 -6.54 13.56 -10.76
C ASP A 144 -5.61 12.84 -9.77
N LYS A 145 -6.17 11.92 -8.98
CA LYS A 145 -5.46 11.15 -7.95
C LYS A 145 -5.06 9.79 -8.45
N LEU A 146 -5.99 9.08 -9.10
CA LEU A 146 -5.75 7.75 -9.64
C LEU A 146 -4.60 7.74 -10.65
N LYS A 147 -4.52 8.75 -11.53
CA LYS A 147 -3.43 8.90 -12.51
C LYS A 147 -2.05 9.18 -11.88
N LYS A 148 -2.02 9.64 -10.62
CA LYS A 148 -0.77 9.95 -9.89
C LYS A 148 -0.24 8.76 -9.10
N LEU A 149 -0.96 7.64 -9.06
CA LEU A 149 -0.43 6.38 -8.53
C LEU A 149 0.58 5.77 -9.53
N PRO A 150 1.47 4.85 -9.11
CA PRO A 150 2.34 4.15 -10.04
C PRO A 150 1.56 3.30 -11.05
N LYS A 151 2.06 3.19 -12.29
CA LYS A 151 1.43 2.41 -13.38
C LYS A 151 1.11 0.97 -12.96
N TRP A 152 2.04 0.31 -12.27
CA TRP A 152 1.87 -1.06 -11.81
C TRP A 152 0.70 -1.24 -10.84
N ILE A 153 0.26 -0.21 -10.10
CA ILE A 153 -0.96 -0.26 -9.28
C ILE A 153 -2.18 0.03 -10.16
N GLN A 154 -2.07 1.04 -11.04
CA GLN A 154 -3.17 1.45 -11.92
C GLN A 154 -3.64 0.31 -12.84
N GLU A 155 -2.74 -0.53 -13.33
CA GLU A 155 -3.06 -1.67 -14.21
C GLU A 155 -4.03 -2.67 -13.56
N TYR A 156 -4.02 -2.79 -12.24
CA TYR A 156 -4.92 -3.68 -11.49
C TYR A 156 -6.15 -2.95 -10.91
N LEU A 157 -6.18 -1.62 -10.93
CA LEU A 157 -7.33 -0.80 -10.53
C LEU A 157 -8.34 -0.67 -11.68
N LYS A 158 -9.02 -1.77 -12.00
CA LYS A 158 -10.09 -1.82 -13.00
C LYS A 158 -11.37 -1.14 -12.49
N ASP A 159 -12.23 -0.71 -13.40
CA ASP A 159 -13.51 -0.07 -13.04
C ASP A 159 -14.40 -0.94 -12.14
N SER A 160 -14.29 -2.27 -12.25
CA SER A 160 -15.03 -3.23 -11.42
C SER A 160 -14.63 -3.23 -9.94
N VAL A 161 -13.48 -2.64 -9.59
CA VAL A 161 -12.98 -2.55 -8.21
C VAL A 161 -12.95 -1.11 -7.68
N LEU A 162 -13.53 -0.16 -8.41
CA LEU A 162 -13.65 1.24 -7.98
C LEU A 162 -14.97 1.47 -7.24
N ASN A 163 -14.95 2.35 -6.25
CA ASN A 163 -16.14 2.77 -5.46
C ASN A 163 -16.93 1.61 -4.83
N LEU A 164 -16.23 0.56 -4.42
CA LEU A 164 -16.83 -0.58 -3.73
C LEU A 164 -17.42 -0.20 -2.37
N SER A 165 -18.52 -0.84 -1.99
CA SER A 165 -18.98 -0.89 -0.61
C SER A 165 -18.05 -1.76 0.25
N ILE A 166 -18.17 -1.65 1.58
CA ILE A 166 -17.36 -2.43 2.52
C ILE A 166 -17.60 -3.94 2.33
N GLU A 167 -18.86 -4.35 2.12
CA GLU A 167 -19.22 -5.76 1.95
C GLU A 167 -18.66 -6.34 0.65
N GLU A 168 -18.78 -5.61 -0.46
CA GLU A 168 -18.21 -6.02 -1.75
C GLU A 168 -16.68 -6.15 -1.67
N ALA A 169 -16.01 -5.17 -1.04
CA ALA A 169 -14.57 -5.21 -0.83
C ALA A 169 -14.14 -6.44 -0.01
N VAL A 170 -14.90 -6.80 1.03
CA VAL A 170 -14.65 -8.01 1.82
C VAL A 170 -14.85 -9.28 1.00
N GLN A 171 -15.89 -9.37 0.16
CA GLN A 171 -16.13 -10.55 -0.68
C GLN A 171 -15.04 -10.74 -1.74
N ILE A 172 -14.63 -9.65 -2.40
CA ILE A 172 -13.53 -9.66 -3.36
C ILE A 172 -12.22 -10.09 -2.67
N SER A 173 -11.95 -9.54 -1.48
CA SER A 173 -10.78 -9.89 -0.68
C SER A 173 -10.75 -11.38 -0.31
N LYS A 174 -11.88 -11.93 0.15
CA LYS A 174 -12.01 -13.36 0.46
C LYS A 174 -11.76 -14.25 -0.76
N ARG A 175 -12.32 -13.89 -1.91
CA ARG A 175 -12.10 -14.61 -3.17
C ARG A 175 -10.64 -14.57 -3.58
N PHE A 176 -10.03 -13.39 -3.56
CA PHE A 176 -8.63 -13.18 -3.91
C PHE A 176 -7.69 -14.04 -3.04
N LEU A 177 -7.84 -13.99 -1.72
CA LEU A 177 -6.99 -14.77 -0.81
C LEU A 177 -7.14 -16.28 -1.03
N LYS A 178 -8.34 -16.79 -1.29
CA LYS A 178 -8.55 -18.22 -1.58
C LYS A 178 -7.89 -18.67 -2.88
N GLN A 179 -7.90 -17.81 -3.90
CA GLN A 179 -7.28 -18.09 -5.19
C GLN A 179 -5.75 -18.02 -5.10
N MET A 180 -5.20 -17.03 -4.40
CA MET A 180 -3.75 -16.83 -4.28
C MET A 180 -3.10 -17.78 -3.26
N ALA A 181 -3.88 -18.41 -2.38
CA ALA A 181 -3.38 -19.42 -1.44
C ALA A 181 -3.14 -20.80 -2.07
N GLN A 182 -3.47 -20.99 -3.35
CA GLN A 182 -3.16 -22.24 -4.06
C GLN A 182 -1.65 -22.38 -4.26
N PRO A 183 -1.10 -23.61 -4.32
CA PRO A 183 0.32 -23.82 -4.56
C PRO A 183 0.73 -23.19 -5.90
N PHE A 184 1.68 -22.26 -5.85
CA PHE A 184 2.24 -21.59 -7.02
C PHE A 184 3.67 -22.06 -7.22
N THR A 185 3.90 -22.91 -8.22
CA THR A 185 5.19 -23.55 -8.43
C THR A 185 6.11 -22.67 -9.30
N ARG A 186 7.39 -23.00 -9.31
CA ARG A 186 8.37 -22.30 -10.16
C ARG A 186 8.10 -22.52 -11.65
N GLU A 187 7.50 -23.66 -12.00
CA GLU A 187 7.12 -23.99 -13.38
C GLU A 187 6.07 -23.01 -13.92
N ASP A 188 5.11 -22.60 -13.08
CA ASP A 188 4.10 -21.59 -13.42
C ASP A 188 4.71 -20.21 -13.69
N GLN A 189 5.93 -19.96 -13.22
CA GLN A 189 6.63 -18.68 -13.42
C GLN A 189 7.47 -18.65 -14.70
N LEU A 190 7.92 -19.82 -15.17
CA LEU A 190 8.82 -19.96 -16.31
C LEU A 190 8.15 -19.45 -17.59
N GLY A 191 8.85 -18.59 -18.34
CA GLY A 191 8.37 -18.02 -19.60
C GLY A 191 7.45 -16.80 -19.49
N ILE A 192 6.94 -16.47 -18.29
CA ILE A 192 6.14 -15.25 -18.05
C ILE A 192 6.94 -14.26 -17.21
N SER A 193 7.36 -14.70 -16.03
CA SER A 193 7.93 -13.83 -15.01
C SER A 193 9.34 -14.23 -14.60
N LEU A 194 9.70 -15.51 -14.74
CA LEU A 194 11.08 -16.00 -14.65
C LEU A 194 11.51 -16.45 -16.05
N LEU A 195 12.70 -16.05 -16.48
CA LEU A 195 13.26 -16.44 -17.77
C LEU A 195 14.51 -17.29 -17.54
N THR A 196 14.64 -18.38 -18.30
CA THR A 196 15.87 -19.19 -18.34
C THR A 196 16.85 -18.61 -19.35
N LEU A 197 18.12 -19.03 -19.26
CA LEU A 197 19.17 -18.61 -20.18
C LEU A 197 18.83 -18.96 -21.64
N ASP A 198 18.27 -20.15 -21.87
CA ASP A 198 17.86 -20.59 -23.20
C ASP A 198 16.74 -19.71 -23.76
N GLN A 199 15.74 -19.37 -22.94
CA GLN A 199 14.63 -18.47 -23.32
C GLN A 199 15.09 -17.04 -23.64
N ILE A 200 16.20 -16.59 -23.06
CA ILE A 200 16.80 -15.27 -23.35
C ILE A 200 17.55 -15.29 -24.69
N ASN A 201 18.12 -16.45 -25.04
CA ASN A 201 18.87 -16.63 -26.28
C ASN A 201 17.95 -16.90 -27.49
N ASP A 202 16.68 -17.21 -27.27
CA ASP A 202 15.68 -17.31 -28.33
C ASP A 202 15.49 -15.96 -29.05
N GLU A 203 15.73 -15.94 -30.37
CA GLU A 203 15.65 -14.72 -31.20
C GLU A 203 14.28 -14.01 -31.13
N GLU A 204 13.21 -14.79 -30.97
CA GLU A 204 11.84 -14.26 -30.87
C GLU A 204 11.60 -13.53 -29.54
N MET A 205 12.20 -14.04 -28.45
CA MET A 205 12.15 -13.39 -27.15
C MET A 205 13.00 -12.12 -27.14
N GLN A 206 14.17 -12.13 -27.79
CA GLN A 206 15.01 -10.94 -27.94
C GLN A 206 14.30 -9.82 -28.71
N LYS A 207 13.57 -10.16 -29.79
CA LYS A 207 12.73 -9.20 -30.52
C LYS A 207 11.61 -8.61 -29.65
N LYS A 208 10.96 -9.42 -28.81
CA LYS A 208 9.95 -8.95 -27.84
C LYS A 208 10.53 -8.06 -26.74
N ILE A 209 11.72 -8.37 -26.25
CA ILE A 209 12.41 -7.54 -25.24
C ILE A 209 12.79 -6.19 -25.87
N MET A 210 13.38 -6.19 -27.06
CA MET A 210 13.76 -4.98 -27.78
C MET A 210 12.56 -4.07 -28.09
N SER A 211 11.41 -4.64 -28.49
CA SER A 211 10.20 -3.85 -28.74
C SER A 211 9.62 -3.23 -27.48
N ARG A 212 9.67 -3.95 -26.34
CA ARG A 212 9.26 -3.40 -25.03
C ARG A 212 10.17 -2.27 -24.55
N ILE A 213 11.48 -2.39 -24.75
CA ILE A 213 12.45 -1.33 -24.40
C ILE A 213 12.18 -0.06 -25.23
N GLN A 214 11.82 -0.19 -26.50
CA GLN A 214 11.48 0.97 -27.35
C GLN A 214 10.14 1.63 -26.98
N SER A 215 9.27 0.91 -26.26
CA SER A 215 7.94 1.40 -25.86
C SER A 215 7.86 1.94 -24.42
N ALA A 216 8.93 1.77 -23.63
CA ALA A 216 9.02 2.20 -22.23
C ALA A 216 9.58 3.62 -22.11
#